data_AF-A0A0C7MYG8-F1
#
_entry.id   AF-A0A0C7MYG8-F1
#
_cell.length_a   1.000
_cell.length_b   1.000
_cell.length_c   1.000
_cell.angle_alpha   90.00
_cell.angle_beta   90.00
_cell.angle_gamma   90.00
#
_symmetry.space_group_name_H-M   'P 1'
#
loop_
_entity.id
_entity.type
_entity.pdbx_description
1 polymer ?
#
loop_
_entity_poly.entity_id
_entity_poly.type
_entity_poly.pdbx_seq_one_letter_code
_entity_poly.pdbx_strand_id
1 'polypeptide(L)'
;MGFELWLVVLVALQWLVVRVILVVPIFGIQNGRVLEAAEKTEKGRKLQIFVLLGSGGHTGEMLRLLENYQQTLFKPHQTKLTVGVSDEASLKRFKHAFQTQLDAQGIEVQICRFGKAREVGASKLQSVKSIVLTLARAVWTVSWLKWQFVGQPHLVLLNGPGTCCIIAGWLKLLEIVTMTRSKIIYVESLARTSSLSLSGKLLYPLVDEFVVQWSELCDRYDRARCFGILV
;
A
#
# COMPACT_ATOMS: atom_id res chain seq x y z
N MET A 1 43.05 14.62 -3.01
CA MET A 1 41.82 14.25 -3.73
C MET A 1 41.15 12.97 -3.24
N GLY A 2 41.88 11.91 -2.83
CA GLY A 2 41.25 10.65 -2.41
C GLY A 2 40.49 10.70 -1.08
N PHE A 3 41.06 11.34 -0.05
CA PHE A 3 40.49 11.35 1.31
C PHE A 3 39.13 12.06 1.40
N GLU A 4 38.98 13.21 0.75
CA GLU A 4 37.72 13.96 0.73
C GLU A 4 36.59 13.19 0.03
N LEU A 5 36.90 12.50 -1.07
CA LEU A 5 35.93 11.65 -1.77
C LEU A 5 35.44 10.51 -0.86
N TRP A 6 36.35 9.83 -0.16
CA TRP A 6 35.98 8.78 0.79
C TRP A 6 35.13 9.29 1.95
N LEU A 7 35.44 10.48 2.47
CA LEU A 7 34.64 11.11 3.53
C LEU A 7 33.20 11.38 3.06
N VAL A 8 33.02 11.92 1.85
CA VAL A 8 31.68 12.15 1.26
C VAL A 8 30.92 10.83 1.09
N VAL A 9 31.58 9.78 0.59
CA VAL A 9 30.96 8.47 0.42
C VAL A 9 30.51 7.87 1.75
N LEU A 10 31.35 7.95 2.79
CA LEU A 10 31.00 7.44 4.12
C LEU A 10 29.81 8.19 4.74
N VAL A 11 29.79 9.52 4.63
CA VAL A 11 28.67 10.34 5.12
C VAL A 11 27.38 9.99 4.36
N ALA A 12 27.45 9.83 3.04
CA ALA A 12 26.29 9.44 2.23
C ALA A 12 25.78 8.04 2.59
N LEU A 13 26.67 7.08 2.82
CA LEU A 13 26.31 5.73 3.24
C LEU A 13 25.68 5.72 4.64
N GLN A 14 26.26 6.44 5.59
CA GLN A 14 25.71 6.58 6.93
C GLN A 14 24.31 7.20 6.89
N TRP A 15 24.15 8.29 6.11
CA TRP A 15 22.86 8.91 5.89
C TRP A 15 21.86 7.88 5.32
N LEU A 16 22.24 7.13 4.29
CA LEU A 16 21.38 6.11 3.68
C LEU A 16 20.96 5.03 4.69
N VAL A 17 21.88 4.50 5.49
CA VAL A 17 21.58 3.48 6.51
C VAL A 17 20.61 4.03 7.56
N VAL A 18 20.85 5.23 8.07
CA VAL A 18 19.94 5.90 9.01
C VAL A 18 18.57 6.08 8.36
N ARG A 19 18.49 6.51 7.10
CA ARG A 19 17.24 6.69 6.39
C ARG A 19 16.47 5.38 6.21
N VAL A 20 17.15 4.27 5.90
CA VAL A 20 16.53 2.94 5.81
C VAL A 20 15.96 2.51 7.16
N ILE A 21 16.73 2.68 8.24
CA ILE A 21 16.28 2.35 9.60
C ILE A 21 15.05 3.16 9.99
N LEU A 22 15.03 4.44 9.64
CA LEU A 22 13.88 5.31 9.86
C LEU A 22 12.66 4.81 9.06
N VAL A 23 12.81 4.59 7.75
CA VAL A 23 11.68 4.34 6.84
C VAL A 23 11.06 2.94 7.01
N VAL A 24 11.88 1.92 7.29
CA VAL A 24 11.43 0.52 7.34
C VAL A 24 10.84 0.19 8.72
N PRO A 25 9.54 -0.16 8.83
CA PRO A 25 8.87 -0.33 10.12
C PRO A 25 9.39 -1.46 11.01
N ILE A 26 10.11 -2.46 10.47
CA ILE A 26 10.71 -3.54 11.28
C ILE A 26 11.66 -3.04 12.37
N PHE A 27 12.27 -1.88 12.17
CA PHE A 27 13.17 -1.28 13.18
C PHE A 27 12.41 -0.60 14.34
N GLY A 28 11.08 -0.76 14.42
CA GLY A 28 10.27 -0.34 15.57
C GLY A 28 9.93 1.15 15.62
N ILE A 29 10.29 1.93 14.60
CA ILE A 29 10.03 3.37 14.56
C ILE A 29 8.61 3.62 14.07
N GLN A 30 7.67 3.58 15.01
CA GLN A 30 6.24 3.71 14.74
C GLN A 30 5.87 5.06 14.14
N ASN A 31 5.09 5.01 13.07
CA ASN A 31 4.58 6.15 12.33
C ASN A 31 3.40 6.86 13.05
N GLY A 32 3.07 6.45 14.29
CA GLY A 32 1.91 6.94 15.06
C GLY A 32 1.88 8.46 15.22
N ARG A 33 3.06 9.08 15.34
CA ARG A 33 3.19 10.54 15.40
C ARG A 33 2.73 11.27 14.14
N VAL A 34 2.74 10.63 12.96
CA VAL A 34 2.30 11.26 11.70
C VAL A 34 0.77 11.33 11.60
N LEU A 35 0.06 10.32 12.11
CA LEU A 35 -1.41 10.35 12.17
C LEU A 35 -1.91 11.26 13.29
N GLU A 36 -1.27 11.24 14.46
CA GLU A 36 -1.57 12.17 15.55
C GLU A 36 -1.25 13.63 15.16
N ALA A 37 -0.19 13.86 14.38
CA ALA A 37 0.11 15.18 13.81
C ALA A 37 -0.89 15.55 12.70
N ALA A 38 -1.38 14.60 11.90
CA ALA A 38 -2.44 14.84 10.92
C ALA A 38 -3.77 15.22 11.59
N GLU A 39 -4.11 14.60 12.73
CA GLU A 39 -5.27 14.99 13.54
C GLU A 39 -5.09 16.38 14.17
N LYS A 40 -3.87 16.73 14.60
CA LYS A 40 -3.60 17.99 15.30
C LYS A 40 -3.34 19.20 14.40
N THR A 41 -3.01 19.03 13.10
CA THR A 41 -2.34 20.12 12.34
C THR A 41 -3.11 20.72 11.15
N GLU A 42 -4.11 20.10 10.51
CA GLU A 42 -4.47 20.58 9.15
C GLU A 42 -5.97 20.84 8.94
N LYS A 43 -6.44 22.02 9.36
CA LYS A 43 -7.67 22.60 8.80
C LYS A 43 -7.48 22.80 7.29
N GLY A 44 -8.00 21.89 6.47
CA GLY A 44 -8.10 22.06 5.01
C GLY A 44 -7.42 20.98 4.14
N ARG A 45 -6.60 20.07 4.70
CA ARG A 45 -6.03 18.95 3.90
C ARG A 45 -6.95 17.73 3.91
N LYS A 46 -7.08 17.11 2.73
CA LYS A 46 -7.86 15.87 2.56
C LYS A 46 -6.98 14.64 2.80
N LEU A 47 -7.49 13.68 3.56
CA LEU A 47 -6.89 12.35 3.71
C LEU A 47 -6.89 11.63 2.36
N GLN A 48 -5.70 11.30 1.87
CA GLN A 48 -5.52 10.53 0.64
C GLN A 48 -5.50 9.04 0.97
N ILE A 49 -6.52 8.30 0.59
CA ILE A 49 -6.58 6.86 0.78
C ILE A 49 -6.29 6.18 -0.55
N PHE A 50 -5.30 5.30 -0.58
CA PHE A 50 -5.08 4.40 -1.70
C PHE A 50 -5.45 2.98 -1.33
N VAL A 51 -6.24 2.33 -2.17
CA VAL A 51 -6.67 0.93 -1.98
C VAL A 51 -6.33 0.13 -3.22
N LEU A 52 -5.66 -1.00 -3.06
CA LEU A 52 -5.47 -1.96 -4.16
C LEU A 52 -6.55 -3.04 -4.12
N LEU A 53 -7.33 -3.12 -5.19
CA LEU A 53 -8.23 -4.23 -5.50
C LEU A 53 -7.45 -5.30 -6.29
N GLY A 54 -6.98 -6.32 -5.57
CA GLY A 54 -6.40 -7.52 -6.16
C GLY A 54 -7.46 -8.35 -6.89
N SER A 55 -7.09 -9.18 -7.86
CA SER A 55 -8.08 -9.93 -8.66
C SER A 55 -8.83 -11.00 -7.85
N GLY A 56 -10.10 -11.24 -8.19
CA GLY A 56 -10.87 -12.38 -7.68
C GLY A 56 -11.30 -12.23 -6.22
N GLY A 57 -10.92 -13.22 -5.37
CA GLY A 57 -11.27 -13.26 -3.94
C GLY A 57 -10.78 -12.04 -3.17
N HIS A 58 -9.55 -11.57 -3.46
CA HIS A 58 -8.97 -10.38 -2.82
C HIS A 58 -9.77 -9.10 -3.05
N THR A 59 -10.41 -8.94 -4.22
CA THR A 59 -11.35 -7.83 -4.42
C THR A 59 -12.53 -7.95 -3.46
N GLY A 60 -13.08 -9.16 -3.31
CA GLY A 60 -14.18 -9.38 -2.35
C GLY A 60 -13.76 -9.04 -0.93
N GLU A 61 -12.56 -9.47 -0.53
CA GLU A 61 -12.02 -9.18 0.79
C GLU A 61 -11.91 -7.67 1.02
N MET A 62 -11.28 -6.96 0.09
CA MET A 62 -11.08 -5.52 0.21
C MET A 62 -12.39 -4.72 0.16
N LEU A 63 -13.35 -5.11 -0.69
CA LEU A 63 -14.65 -4.43 -0.75
C LEU A 63 -15.41 -4.55 0.58
N ARG A 64 -15.43 -5.74 1.20
CA ARG A 64 -16.05 -5.93 2.51
C ARG A 64 -15.34 -5.15 3.61
N LEU A 65 -14.01 -5.07 3.58
CA LEU A 65 -13.26 -4.22 4.50
C LEU A 65 -13.67 -2.75 4.35
N LEU A 66 -13.74 -2.23 3.13
CA LEU A 66 -14.17 -0.86 2.89
C LEU A 66 -15.61 -0.61 3.34
N GLU A 67 -16.51 -1.57 3.17
CA GLU A 67 -17.89 -1.50 3.61
C GLU A 67 -18.00 -1.44 5.14
N ASN A 68 -17.27 -2.30 5.83
CA ASN A 68 -17.25 -2.38 7.30
C ASN A 68 -16.69 -1.11 7.94
N TYR A 69 -15.67 -0.49 7.33
CA TYR A 69 -14.98 0.69 7.87
C TYR A 69 -15.33 2.00 7.16
N GLN A 70 -16.40 2.01 6.35
CA GLN A 70 -16.78 3.17 5.54
C GLN A 70 -16.90 4.47 6.35
N GLN A 71 -17.49 4.41 7.55
CA GLN A 71 -17.71 5.61 8.37
C GLN A 71 -16.41 6.22 8.89
N THR A 72 -15.37 5.40 9.02
CA THR A 72 -14.05 5.84 9.46
C THR A 72 -13.19 6.31 8.28
N LEU A 73 -13.26 5.60 7.15
CA LEU A 73 -12.43 5.86 5.97
C LEU A 73 -12.97 7.00 5.10
N PHE A 74 -14.29 7.08 4.94
CA PHE A 74 -14.96 7.95 3.97
C PHE A 74 -15.61 9.14 4.66
N LYS A 75 -14.77 10.06 5.18
CA LYS A 75 -15.24 11.32 5.74
C LYS A 75 -15.63 12.28 4.60
N PRO A 76 -16.91 12.75 4.55
CA PRO A 76 -17.39 13.62 3.47
C PRO A 76 -16.51 14.87 3.30
N HIS A 77 -16.17 15.19 2.05
CA HIS A 77 -15.30 16.31 1.65
C HIS A 77 -13.89 16.35 2.27
N GLN A 78 -13.54 15.41 3.14
CA GLN A 78 -12.25 15.32 3.84
C GLN A 78 -11.41 14.14 3.35
N THR A 79 -11.98 13.23 2.57
CA THR A 79 -11.26 12.09 1.97
C THR A 79 -11.18 12.25 0.46
N LYS A 80 -10.03 11.87 -0.12
CA LYS A 80 -9.86 11.56 -1.54
C LYS A 80 -9.43 10.09 -1.66
N LEU A 81 -10.08 9.35 -2.55
CA LEU A 81 -9.89 7.91 -2.70
C LEU A 81 -9.25 7.59 -4.05
N THR A 82 -8.11 6.91 -4.03
CA THR A 82 -7.47 6.35 -5.23
C THR A 82 -7.56 4.83 -5.21
N VAL A 83 -8.19 4.24 -6.22
CA VAL A 83 -8.42 2.80 -6.31
C VAL A 83 -7.53 2.20 -7.40
N GLY A 84 -6.56 1.39 -6.98
CA GLY A 84 -5.77 0.54 -7.86
C GLY A 84 -6.54 -0.72 -8.22
N VAL A 85 -6.74 -1.00 -9.52
CA VAL A 85 -7.44 -2.21 -9.97
C VAL A 85 -6.55 -3.11 -10.82
N SER A 86 -6.65 -4.42 -10.59
CA SER A 86 -5.91 -5.43 -11.37
C SER A 86 -6.66 -5.87 -12.64
N ASP A 87 -7.99 -5.77 -12.64
CA ASP A 87 -8.84 -6.12 -13.79
C ASP A 87 -10.16 -5.34 -13.79
N GLU A 88 -10.83 -5.36 -14.95
CA GLU A 88 -12.09 -4.64 -15.16
C GLU A 88 -13.27 -5.22 -14.37
N ALA A 89 -13.25 -6.52 -14.04
CA ALA A 89 -14.30 -7.11 -13.20
C ALA A 89 -14.26 -6.55 -11.77
N SER A 90 -13.05 -6.37 -11.23
CA SER A 90 -12.80 -5.76 -9.93
C SER A 90 -13.27 -4.30 -9.89
N LEU A 91 -13.00 -3.55 -10.96
CA LEU A 91 -13.48 -2.17 -11.13
C LEU A 91 -15.01 -2.09 -11.16
N LYS A 92 -15.67 -2.99 -11.92
CA LYS A 92 -17.14 -3.03 -11.98
C LYS A 92 -17.76 -3.31 -10.62
N ARG A 93 -17.21 -4.27 -9.87
CA ARG A 93 -17.67 -4.59 -8.50
C ARG A 93 -17.52 -3.40 -7.56
N PHE A 94 -16.39 -2.70 -7.61
CA PHE A 94 -16.18 -1.49 -6.81
C PHE A 94 -17.18 -0.40 -7.15
N LYS A 95 -17.37 -0.08 -8.44
CA LYS A 95 -18.33 0.95 -8.86
C LYS A 95 -19.75 0.59 -8.44
N HIS A 96 -20.16 -0.67 -8.62
CA HIS A 96 -21.48 -1.12 -8.20
C HIS A 96 -21.68 -0.99 -6.68
N ALA A 97 -20.66 -1.29 -5.88
CA ALA A 97 -20.76 -1.25 -4.42
C ALA A 97 -20.71 0.18 -3.85
N PHE A 98 -19.86 1.06 -4.40
CA PHE A 98 -19.52 2.32 -3.72
C PHE A 98 -19.78 3.61 -4.53
N GLN A 99 -19.98 3.57 -5.86
CA GLN A 99 -20.03 4.78 -6.69
C GLN A 99 -21.11 5.76 -6.22
N THR A 100 -22.36 5.31 -6.11
CA THR A 100 -23.50 6.16 -5.70
C THR A 100 -23.29 6.78 -4.32
N GLN A 101 -22.74 6.02 -3.38
CA GLN A 101 -22.48 6.47 -2.02
C GLN A 101 -21.36 7.52 -1.98
N LEU A 102 -20.24 7.26 -2.68
CA LEU A 102 -19.09 8.15 -2.70
C LEU A 102 -19.43 9.48 -3.38
N ASP A 103 -20.24 9.45 -4.45
CA ASP A 103 -20.73 10.64 -5.13
C ASP A 103 -21.65 11.46 -4.22
N ALA A 104 -22.56 10.82 -3.48
CA ALA A 104 -23.41 11.49 -2.50
C ALA A 104 -22.62 12.13 -1.33
N GLN A 105 -21.47 11.55 -0.97
CA GLN A 105 -20.57 12.09 0.06
C GLN A 105 -19.57 13.13 -0.50
N GLY A 106 -19.61 13.41 -1.80
CA GLY A 106 -18.69 14.33 -2.48
C GLY A 106 -17.22 13.90 -2.38
N ILE A 107 -16.96 12.60 -2.35
CA ILE A 107 -15.62 12.03 -2.29
C ILE A 107 -15.07 11.87 -3.70
N GLU A 108 -13.94 12.51 -3.97
CA GLU A 108 -13.26 12.39 -5.25
C GLU A 108 -12.63 10.99 -5.37
N VAL A 109 -13.06 10.24 -6.40
CA VAL A 109 -12.55 8.89 -6.68
C VAL A 109 -11.68 8.91 -7.93
N GLN A 110 -10.43 8.49 -7.78
CA GLN A 110 -9.49 8.33 -8.87
C GLN A 110 -9.17 6.84 -9.09
N ILE A 111 -9.18 6.39 -10.36
CA ILE A 111 -8.90 4.99 -10.70
C ILE A 111 -7.52 4.86 -11.34
N CYS A 112 -6.71 3.93 -10.83
CA CYS A 112 -5.40 3.57 -11.38
C CYS A 112 -5.41 2.08 -11.79
N ARG A 113 -4.83 1.76 -12.94
CA ARG A 113 -4.80 0.37 -13.44
C ARG A 113 -3.42 -0.23 -13.25
N PHE A 114 -3.35 -1.30 -12.47
CA PHE A 114 -2.18 -2.16 -12.36
C PHE A 114 -2.42 -3.34 -13.28
N GLY A 115 -1.72 -3.41 -14.41
CA GLY A 115 -1.93 -4.50 -15.37
C GLY A 115 -1.73 -5.87 -14.71
N LYS A 116 -2.55 -6.87 -15.08
CA LYS A 116 -2.21 -8.27 -14.82
C LYS A 116 -1.02 -8.66 -15.70
N ALA A 117 -0.04 -9.37 -15.14
CA ALA A 117 0.87 -10.16 -15.96
C ALA A 117 0.01 -11.17 -16.74
N ARG A 118 -0.07 -11.04 -18.07
CA ARG A 118 -1.06 -11.77 -18.88
C ARG A 118 -0.61 -13.18 -19.27
N GLU A 119 -1.59 -14.08 -19.13
CA GLU A 119 -1.93 -15.35 -19.81
C GLU A 119 -0.91 -16.48 -20.01
N VAL A 120 -1.30 -17.64 -19.47
CA VAL A 120 -0.70 -18.95 -19.71
C VAL A 120 -0.86 -19.29 -21.20
N GLY A 121 0.21 -19.13 -21.98
CA GLY A 121 0.22 -19.44 -23.42
C GLY A 121 1.06 -18.52 -24.31
N ALA A 122 1.55 -17.38 -23.80
CA ALA A 122 2.38 -16.46 -24.59
C ALA A 122 3.83 -16.95 -24.74
N SER A 123 4.43 -16.70 -25.91
CA SER A 123 5.84 -17.04 -26.19
C SER A 123 6.78 -16.41 -25.17
N LYS A 124 7.82 -17.13 -24.71
CA LYS A 124 8.73 -16.72 -23.62
C LYS A 124 9.27 -15.28 -23.78
N LEU A 125 9.54 -14.84 -25.01
CA LEU A 125 10.07 -13.49 -25.30
C LEU A 125 9.00 -12.39 -25.18
N GLN A 126 7.76 -12.66 -25.60
CA GLN A 126 6.63 -11.71 -25.45
C GLN A 126 6.19 -11.62 -23.98
N SER A 127 6.26 -12.74 -23.25
CA SER A 127 5.99 -12.79 -21.82
C SER A 127 6.94 -11.91 -21.03
N VAL A 128 8.25 -11.97 -21.29
CA VAL A 128 9.25 -11.12 -20.61
C VAL A 128 9.02 -9.63 -20.92
N LYS A 129 8.79 -9.26 -22.18
CA LYS A 129 8.47 -7.85 -22.55
C LYS A 129 7.21 -7.34 -21.85
N SER A 130 6.17 -8.17 -21.78
CA SER A 130 4.91 -7.86 -21.10
C SER A 130 5.10 -7.67 -19.59
N ILE A 131 5.91 -8.53 -18.94
CA ILE A 131 6.23 -8.43 -17.51
C ILE A 131 7.00 -7.14 -17.23
N VAL A 132 8.06 -6.84 -17.99
CA VAL A 132 8.86 -5.62 -17.82
C VAL A 132 8.01 -4.37 -18.01
N LEU A 133 7.16 -4.34 -19.05
CA LEU A 133 6.27 -3.21 -19.29
C LEU A 133 5.24 -3.04 -18.17
N THR A 134 4.71 -4.14 -17.64
CA THR A 134 3.75 -4.12 -16.52
C THR A 134 4.43 -3.61 -15.24
N LEU A 135 5.65 -4.05 -14.97
CA LEU A 135 6.47 -3.58 -13.85
C LEU A 135 6.79 -2.09 -13.99
N ALA A 136 7.24 -1.65 -15.16
CA ALA A 136 7.54 -0.25 -15.44
C ALA A 136 6.30 0.65 -15.26
N ARG A 137 5.13 0.20 -15.74
CA ARG A 137 3.86 0.90 -15.52
C ARG A 137 3.47 0.95 -14.04
N ALA A 138 3.67 -0.13 -13.29
CA ALA A 138 3.42 -0.15 -11.86
C ALA A 138 4.33 0.84 -11.13
N VAL A 139 5.63 0.80 -11.42
CA VAL A 139 6.63 1.75 -10.89
C VAL A 139 6.25 3.19 -11.20
N TRP A 140 5.91 3.50 -12.45
CA TRP A 140 5.46 4.84 -12.84
C TRP A 140 4.22 5.28 -12.06
N THR A 141 3.21 4.42 -11.99
CA THR A 141 1.94 4.69 -11.29
C THR A 141 2.17 4.95 -9.81
N VAL A 142 3.03 4.15 -9.16
CA VAL A 142 3.34 4.30 -7.73
C VAL A 142 4.20 5.54 -7.49
N SER A 143 5.13 5.88 -8.38
CA SER A 143 5.88 7.15 -8.31
C SER A 143 4.97 8.36 -8.41
N TRP A 144 4.03 8.33 -9.35
CA TRP A 144 3.03 9.38 -9.51
C TRP A 144 2.09 9.47 -8.29
N LEU A 145 1.65 8.32 -7.76
CA LEU A 145 0.85 8.27 -6.52
C LEU A 145 1.63 8.86 -5.34
N LYS A 146 2.91 8.51 -5.21
CA LYS A 146 3.77 9.02 -4.15
C LYS A 146 3.88 10.53 -4.21
N TRP A 147 3.98 11.12 -5.40
CA TRP A 147 4.00 12.57 -5.59
C TRP A 147 2.73 13.23 -5.05
N GLN A 148 1.55 12.62 -5.24
CA GLN A 148 0.29 13.13 -4.67
C GLN A 148 0.24 13.06 -3.13
N PHE A 149 0.99 12.12 -2.54
CA PHE A 149 1.05 11.95 -1.08
C PHE A 149 2.00 12.93 -0.39
N VAL A 150 2.96 13.52 -1.11
CA VAL A 150 3.91 14.45 -0.49
C VAL A 150 3.16 15.65 0.09
N GLY A 151 3.34 15.88 1.39
CA GLY A 151 2.69 16.98 2.12
C GLY A 151 1.23 16.72 2.51
N GLN A 152 0.65 15.57 2.18
CA GLN A 152 -0.73 15.21 2.52
C GLN A 152 -0.77 14.05 3.51
N PRO A 153 -1.76 13.99 4.43
CA PRO A 153 -2.01 12.79 5.21
C PRO A 153 -2.49 11.68 4.28
N HIS A 154 -1.88 10.48 4.37
CA HIS A 154 -2.19 9.40 3.45
C HIS A 154 -2.11 8.01 4.08
N LEU A 155 -3.00 7.14 3.60
CA LEU A 155 -3.17 5.76 4.02
C LEU A 155 -3.15 4.84 2.81
N VAL A 156 -2.36 3.77 2.87
CA VAL A 156 -2.25 2.78 1.80
C VAL A 156 -2.77 1.44 2.34
N LEU A 157 -3.90 0.99 1.80
CA LEU A 157 -4.53 -0.29 2.14
C LEU A 157 -4.23 -1.31 1.05
N LEU A 158 -3.58 -2.40 1.46
CA LEU A 158 -3.17 -3.48 0.58
C LEU A 158 -3.72 -4.82 1.08
N ASN A 159 -4.16 -5.66 0.16
CA ASN A 159 -4.52 -7.05 0.41
C ASN A 159 -4.13 -7.90 -0.81
N GLY A 160 -3.63 -9.11 -0.57
CA GLY A 160 -3.46 -10.10 -1.63
C GLY A 160 -2.10 -10.13 -2.34
N PRO A 161 -2.06 -10.18 -3.69
CA PRO A 161 -1.02 -10.82 -4.50
C PRO A 161 0.29 -10.02 -4.60
N GLY A 162 1.28 -10.56 -5.33
CA GLY A 162 2.63 -9.96 -5.45
C GLY A 162 2.69 -8.50 -5.93
N THR A 163 1.64 -7.96 -6.56
CA THR A 163 1.52 -6.53 -6.87
C THR A 163 1.64 -5.66 -5.61
N CYS A 164 1.12 -6.12 -4.47
CA CYS A 164 1.27 -5.44 -3.18
C CYS A 164 2.74 -5.30 -2.77
N CYS A 165 3.57 -6.33 -3.03
CA CYS A 165 5.00 -6.29 -2.77
C CYS A 165 5.70 -5.23 -3.61
N ILE A 166 5.34 -5.13 -4.90
CA ILE A 166 5.88 -4.11 -5.80
C ILE A 166 5.50 -2.71 -5.32
N ILE A 167 4.22 -2.50 -4.98
CA ILE A 167 3.73 -1.19 -4.53
C ILE A 167 4.39 -0.78 -3.22
N ALA A 168 4.33 -1.60 -2.19
CA ALA A 168 4.88 -1.25 -0.88
C ALA A 168 6.41 -1.12 -0.92
N GLY A 169 7.09 -2.03 -1.61
CA GLY A 169 8.55 -1.98 -1.77
C GLY A 169 8.99 -0.71 -2.50
N TRP A 170 8.31 -0.35 -3.59
CA TRP A 170 8.62 0.87 -4.33
C TRP A 170 8.27 2.14 -3.54
N LEU A 171 7.15 2.16 -2.82
CA LEU A 171 6.82 3.27 -1.92
C LEU A 171 7.91 3.46 -0.85
N LYS A 172 8.36 2.38 -0.19
CA LYS A 172 9.44 2.46 0.81
C LYS A 172 10.76 2.92 0.21
N LEU A 173 11.09 2.51 -1.01
CA LEU A 173 12.26 3.03 -1.72
C LEU A 173 12.14 4.54 -1.97
N LEU A 174 10.98 5.01 -2.44
CA LEU A 174 10.75 6.43 -2.66
C LEU A 174 10.72 7.24 -1.35
N GLU A 175 10.31 6.66 -0.23
CA GLU A 175 10.33 7.30 1.10
C GLU A 175 11.76 7.56 1.61
N ILE A 176 12.71 6.71 1.25
CA ILE A 176 14.15 6.95 1.55
C ILE A 176 14.59 8.26 0.90
N VAL A 177 14.19 8.51 -0.35
CA VAL A 177 14.57 9.67 -1.16
C VAL A 177 13.73 10.92 -0.85
N THR A 178 12.40 10.78 -0.79
CA THR A 178 11.45 11.92 -0.70
C THR A 178 11.33 12.53 0.69
N MET A 179 11.98 11.96 1.71
CA MET A 179 11.89 12.44 3.09
C MET A 179 10.48 12.39 3.71
N THR A 180 9.53 11.70 3.08
CA THR A 180 8.15 11.51 3.56
C THR A 180 7.91 10.07 3.98
N ARG A 181 6.79 9.78 4.67
CA ARG A 181 6.37 8.41 5.03
C ARG A 181 4.90 8.19 4.73
N SER A 182 4.57 7.00 4.23
CA SER A 182 3.20 6.53 4.05
C SER A 182 2.83 5.58 5.17
N LYS A 183 1.59 5.66 5.68
CA LYS A 183 1.03 4.62 6.55
C LYS A 183 0.55 3.48 5.67
N ILE A 184 1.27 2.36 5.66
CA ILE A 184 0.92 1.18 4.88
C ILE A 184 0.29 0.13 5.81
N ILE A 185 -0.95 -0.25 5.53
CA ILE A 185 -1.63 -1.36 6.19
C ILE A 185 -1.77 -2.49 5.17
N TYR A 186 -1.22 -3.65 5.51
CA TYR A 186 -1.42 -4.87 4.74
C TYR A 186 -2.32 -5.83 5.50
N VAL A 187 -3.40 -6.27 4.86
CA VAL A 187 -4.35 -7.25 5.39
C VAL A 187 -4.10 -8.56 4.67
N GLU A 188 -3.63 -9.56 5.42
CA GLU A 188 -3.45 -10.92 4.90
C GLU A 188 -4.80 -11.56 4.58
N SER A 189 -4.82 -12.39 3.54
CA SER A 189 -6.04 -13.01 3.05
C SER A 189 -6.68 -13.94 4.08
N LEU A 190 -8.02 -13.98 4.09
CA LEU A 190 -8.81 -14.87 4.94
C LEU A 190 -8.45 -16.34 4.72
N ALA A 191 -8.03 -16.70 3.50
CA ALA A 191 -7.60 -18.05 3.15
C ALA A 191 -6.32 -18.51 3.87
N ARG A 192 -5.58 -17.61 4.53
CA ARG A 192 -4.33 -17.93 5.22
C ARG A 192 -4.58 -18.13 6.72
N THR A 193 -4.96 -19.36 7.08
CA THR A 193 -5.27 -19.72 8.48
C THR A 193 -4.02 -20.05 9.30
N SER A 194 -3.08 -20.80 8.71
CA SER A 194 -1.97 -21.42 9.45
C SER A 194 -0.59 -20.87 9.08
N SER A 195 -0.45 -20.07 8.03
CA SER A 195 0.85 -19.44 7.69
C SER A 195 0.66 -18.24 6.77
N LEU A 196 1.53 -17.25 6.89
CA LEU A 196 1.55 -16.08 6.00
C LEU A 196 1.76 -16.50 4.54
N SER A 197 1.14 -15.77 3.62
CA SER A 197 1.42 -15.90 2.20
C SER A 197 2.86 -15.46 1.89
N LEU A 198 3.38 -15.80 0.71
CA LEU A 198 4.70 -15.31 0.30
C LEU A 198 4.73 -13.77 0.29
N SER A 199 3.67 -13.15 -0.24
CA SER A 199 3.50 -11.69 -0.21
C SER A 199 3.49 -11.17 1.23
N GLY A 200 2.73 -11.83 2.11
CA GLY A 200 2.68 -11.50 3.53
C GLY A 200 4.05 -11.55 4.20
N LYS A 201 4.82 -12.61 3.98
CA LYS A 201 6.20 -12.73 4.51
C LYS A 201 7.12 -11.62 4.03
N LEU A 202 7.03 -11.24 2.74
CA LEU A 202 7.84 -10.17 2.17
C LEU A 202 7.43 -8.78 2.70
N LEU A 203 6.14 -8.57 2.89
CA LEU A 203 5.58 -7.30 3.34
C LEU A 203 5.65 -7.11 4.86
N TYR A 204 5.68 -8.20 5.62
CA TYR A 204 5.76 -8.19 7.07
C TYR A 204 6.80 -7.20 7.61
N PRO A 205 8.08 -7.18 7.17
CA PRO A 205 9.06 -6.17 7.61
C PRO A 205 8.78 -4.74 7.13
N LEU A 206 8.06 -4.58 6.01
CA LEU A 206 7.95 -3.32 5.27
C LEU A 206 6.73 -2.48 5.64
N VAL A 207 5.66 -3.10 6.12
CA VAL A 207 4.38 -2.38 6.36
C VAL A 207 4.30 -1.85 7.78
N ASP A 208 3.57 -0.75 7.96
CA ASP A 208 3.40 -0.12 9.26
C ASP A 208 2.46 -0.91 10.16
N GLU A 209 1.37 -1.45 9.59
CA GLU A 209 0.50 -2.42 10.27
C GLU A 209 0.35 -3.67 9.41
N PHE A 210 0.54 -4.81 10.04
CA PHE A 210 0.30 -6.11 9.41
C PHE A 210 -0.90 -6.75 10.10
N VAL A 211 -1.99 -6.93 9.35
CA VAL A 211 -3.25 -7.44 9.89
C VAL A 211 -3.48 -8.85 9.41
N VAL A 212 -3.79 -9.74 10.35
CA VAL A 212 -4.20 -11.13 10.11
C VAL A 212 -5.60 -11.32 10.67
N GLN A 213 -6.27 -12.38 10.23
CA GLN A 213 -7.65 -12.68 10.63
C GLN A 213 -7.77 -13.84 11.62
N TRP A 214 -6.67 -14.58 11.79
CA TRP A 214 -6.59 -15.78 12.61
C TRP A 214 -5.65 -15.52 13.79
N SER A 215 -6.11 -15.77 15.02
CA SER A 215 -5.35 -15.54 16.25
C SER A 215 -4.05 -16.34 16.29
N GLU A 216 -4.05 -17.54 15.72
CA GLU A 216 -2.88 -18.43 15.66
C GLU A 216 -1.73 -17.84 14.85
N LEU A 217 -1.99 -16.85 13.99
CA LEU A 217 -0.95 -16.08 13.31
C LEU A 217 -0.43 -14.95 14.19
N CYS A 218 -1.27 -14.30 15.00
CA CYS A 218 -0.78 -13.30 15.95
C CYS A 218 0.16 -13.90 16.99
N ASP A 219 -0.13 -15.11 17.49
CA ASP A 219 0.73 -15.78 18.47
C ASP A 219 2.12 -16.13 17.92
N ARG A 220 2.26 -16.22 16.59
CA ARG A 220 3.52 -16.56 15.92
C ARG A 220 4.28 -15.38 15.33
N TYR A 221 3.61 -14.24 15.19
CA TYR A 221 4.14 -13.08 14.49
C TYR A 221 3.88 -11.83 15.34
N ASP A 222 4.88 -11.40 16.13
CA ASP A 222 4.76 -10.34 17.14
C ASP A 222 4.22 -8.99 16.63
N ARG A 223 4.40 -8.69 15.34
CA ARG A 223 3.94 -7.44 14.69
C ARG A 223 2.58 -7.59 14.03
N ALA A 224 2.05 -8.81 13.94
CA ALA A 224 0.73 -9.06 13.37
C ALA A 224 -0.35 -8.67 14.39
N ARG A 225 -1.39 -7.98 13.92
CA ARG A 225 -2.58 -7.66 14.71
C ARG A 225 -3.78 -8.44 14.19
N CYS A 226 -4.55 -9.03 15.09
CA CYS A 226 -5.78 -9.75 14.78
C CYS A 226 -6.95 -8.95 15.34
N PHE A 227 -7.91 -8.68 14.47
CA PHE A 227 -9.18 -8.02 14.80
C PHE A 227 -10.37 -8.95 14.53
N GLY A 228 -10.10 -10.25 14.36
CA GLY A 228 -11.05 -11.23 13.87
C GLY A 228 -11.23 -11.19 12.36
N ILE A 229 -12.38 -11.70 11.90
CA ILE A 229 -12.74 -11.74 10.48
C ILE A 229 -13.17 -10.33 10.05
N LEU A 230 -12.32 -9.70 9.24
CA LEU A 230 -12.53 -8.34 8.74
C LEU A 230 -13.26 -8.29 7.39
N VAL A 231 -13.37 -9.44 6.73
CA VAL A 231 -13.77 -9.59 5.32
C VAL A 231 -14.67 -10.80 5.09
#